data_AF-A0A950YKL5-F1
#
_entry.id   AF-A0A950YKL5-F1
#
_cell.length_a   1.000
_cell.length_b   1.000
_cell.length_c   1.000
_cell.angle_alpha   90.00
_cell.angle_beta   90.00
_cell.angle_gamma   90.00
#
_symmetry.space_group_name_H-M   'P 1'
#
loop_
_entity.id
_entity.type
_entity.pdbx_description
1 polymer ?
#
loop_
_entity_poly.entity_id
_entity_poly.type
_entity_poly.pdbx_seq_one_letter_code
_entity_poly.pdbx_strand_id
1 'polypeptide(L)'
;MPTEPGKNENITTAVTEVSERMSVLVREEVELAKAEVKAKVSSIARGAAAVAAGAVFAVFGIWFAMETIAWALNAVFVSGAGDLWIGFLIVTGGLFVLALIAGLFAWRKLRVGAPTPTMAIDEAKRIRETVSKAEADRHMPVPAVREGEQVPAPTRPEANR
;
A
#
# COMPACT_ATOMS: atom_id res chain seq x y z
N MET A 1 -50.65 35.53 32.57
CA MET A 1 -49.86 35.51 31.32
C MET A 1 -49.79 34.06 30.86
N PRO A 2 -50.23 33.71 29.64
CA PRO A 2 -50.04 32.37 29.12
C PRO A 2 -48.54 32.15 28.84
N THR A 3 -47.96 31.10 29.43
CA THR A 3 -46.58 30.67 29.19
C THR A 3 -46.54 29.85 27.91
N GLU A 4 -45.91 30.34 26.84
CA GLU A 4 -45.81 29.63 25.56
C GLU A 4 -44.95 28.35 25.68
N PRO A 5 -45.56 27.16 25.61
CA PRO A 5 -44.85 25.89 25.52
C PRO A 5 -44.71 25.55 24.03
N GLY A 6 -43.54 25.72 23.43
CA GLY A 6 -43.37 25.31 22.02
C GLY A 6 -42.03 25.61 21.35
N LYS A 7 -41.28 26.62 21.81
CA LYS A 7 -39.99 26.98 21.18
C LYS A 7 -38.90 25.92 21.36
N ASN A 8 -38.86 25.28 22.53
CA ASN A 8 -37.84 24.29 22.88
C ASN A 8 -38.12 22.93 22.21
N GLU A 9 -39.41 22.61 22.01
CA GLU A 9 -39.88 21.42 21.28
C GLU A 9 -39.45 21.48 19.82
N ASN A 10 -39.66 22.61 19.14
CA ASN A 10 -39.29 22.79 17.73
C ASN A 10 -37.78 22.65 17.45
N ILE A 11 -36.91 23.14 18.35
CA ILE A 11 -35.45 23.00 18.20
C ILE A 11 -35.03 21.54 18.42
N THR A 12 -35.63 20.86 19.40
CA THR A 12 -35.35 19.44 19.67
C THR A 12 -35.76 18.56 18.48
N THR A 13 -36.91 18.84 17.88
CA THR A 13 -37.39 18.15 16.68
C THR A 13 -36.47 18.39 15.48
N ALA A 14 -36.03 19.64 15.23
CA ALA A 14 -35.14 19.95 14.12
C ALA A 14 -33.76 19.28 14.23
N VAL A 15 -33.18 19.23 15.45
CA VAL A 15 -31.91 18.52 15.68
C VAL A 15 -32.05 17.03 15.45
N THR A 16 -33.19 16.45 15.84
CA THR A 16 -33.49 15.04 15.61
C THR A 16 -33.61 14.73 14.13
N GLU A 17 -34.34 15.57 13.38
CA GLU A 17 -34.51 15.42 11.92
C GLU A 17 -33.19 15.55 11.16
N VAL A 18 -32.34 16.52 11.51
CA VAL A 18 -31.01 16.67 10.91
C VAL A 18 -30.14 15.45 11.22
N SER A 19 -30.17 14.95 12.45
CA SER A 19 -29.41 13.76 12.86
C SER A 19 -29.85 12.51 12.09
N GLU A 20 -31.15 12.37 11.85
CA GLU A 20 -31.72 11.27 11.07
C GLU A 20 -31.33 11.37 9.59
N ARG A 21 -31.40 12.57 8.99
CA ARG A 21 -30.93 12.82 7.62
C ARG A 21 -29.43 12.55 7.45
N MET A 22 -28.60 12.94 8.42
CA MET A 22 -27.16 12.64 8.40
C MET A 22 -26.90 11.14 8.49
N SER A 23 -27.68 10.42 9.30
CA SER A 23 -27.57 8.96 9.43
C SER A 23 -27.93 8.26 8.11
N VAL A 24 -28.93 8.77 7.38
CA VAL A 24 -29.29 8.29 6.05
C VAL A 24 -28.15 8.52 5.05
N LEU A 25 -27.58 9.74 4.99
CA LEU A 25 -26.47 10.07 4.08
C LEU A 25 -25.24 9.20 4.33
N VAL A 26 -24.84 9.02 5.60
CA VAL A 26 -23.69 8.16 5.94
C VAL A 26 -23.92 6.73 5.47
N ARG A 27 -25.14 6.22 5.65
CA ARG A 27 -25.50 4.88 5.19
C ARG A 27 -25.46 4.77 3.66
N GLU A 28 -25.97 5.77 2.95
CA GLU A 28 -25.93 5.83 1.48
C GLU A 28 -24.51 5.86 0.94
N GLU A 29 -23.61 6.66 1.53
CA GLU A 29 -22.20 6.71 1.16
C GLU A 29 -21.49 5.37 1.43
N VAL A 30 -21.82 4.71 2.55
CA VAL A 30 -21.30 3.36 2.83
C VAL A 30 -21.84 2.34 1.83
N GLU A 31 -23.12 2.41 1.46
CA GLU A 31 -23.73 1.51 0.47
C GLU A 31 -23.13 1.74 -0.93
N LEU A 32 -22.89 3.00 -1.31
CA LEU A 32 -22.22 3.37 -2.56
C LEU A 32 -20.77 2.89 -2.59
N ALA A 33 -20.00 3.18 -1.54
CA ALA A 33 -18.62 2.73 -1.42
C ALA A 33 -18.53 1.19 -1.46
N LYS A 34 -19.46 0.49 -0.81
CA LYS A 34 -19.55 -0.97 -0.87
C LYS A 34 -19.86 -1.46 -2.29
N ALA A 35 -20.75 -0.79 -3.01
CA ALA A 35 -21.05 -1.12 -4.40
C ALA A 35 -19.84 -0.91 -5.32
N GLU A 36 -19.12 0.21 -5.17
CA GLU A 36 -17.93 0.53 -5.95
C GLU A 36 -16.80 -0.47 -5.67
N VAL A 37 -16.51 -0.75 -4.39
CA VAL A 37 -15.52 -1.76 -4.01
C VAL A 37 -15.89 -3.13 -4.57
N LYS A 38 -17.15 -3.54 -4.47
CA LYS A 38 -17.61 -4.82 -5.03
C LYS A 38 -17.42 -4.86 -6.55
N ALA A 39 -17.78 -3.80 -7.26
CA ALA A 39 -17.59 -3.71 -8.71
C ALA A 39 -16.11 -3.80 -9.09
N LYS A 40 -15.24 -3.06 -8.38
CA LYS A 40 -13.79 -3.04 -8.60
C LYS A 40 -13.13 -4.38 -8.29
N VAL A 41 -13.47 -5.01 -7.17
CA VAL A 41 -12.99 -6.35 -6.81
C VAL A 41 -13.46 -7.37 -7.84
N SER A 42 -14.71 -7.29 -8.31
CA SER A 42 -15.22 -8.20 -9.32
C SER A 42 -14.49 -8.07 -10.67
N SER A 43 -14.19 -6.84 -11.11
CA SER A 43 -13.45 -6.62 -12.36
C SER A 43 -12.01 -7.14 -12.25
N ILE A 44 -11.33 -6.88 -11.14
CA ILE A 44 -9.99 -7.40 -10.86
C ILE A 44 -10.01 -8.93 -10.83
N ALA A 45 -10.98 -9.54 -10.14
CA ALA A 45 -11.09 -10.99 -10.04
C ALA A 45 -11.28 -11.65 -11.42
N ARG A 46 -12.14 -11.09 -12.27
CA ARG A 46 -12.33 -11.59 -13.65
C ARG A 46 -11.08 -11.40 -14.50
N GLY A 47 -10.43 -10.25 -14.40
CA GLY A 47 -9.16 -9.99 -15.09
C GLY A 47 -8.07 -10.97 -14.65
N ALA A 48 -7.91 -11.20 -13.34
CA ALA A 48 -6.96 -12.15 -12.79
C ALA A 48 -7.27 -13.59 -13.24
N ALA A 49 -8.54 -13.99 -13.28
CA ALA A 49 -8.95 -15.30 -13.78
C ALA A 49 -8.59 -15.48 -15.28
N ALA A 50 -8.83 -14.46 -16.11
CA ALA A 50 -8.48 -14.49 -17.52
C ALA A 50 -6.97 -14.57 -17.74
N VAL A 51 -6.18 -13.79 -16.98
CA VAL A 51 -4.72 -13.83 -17.02
C VAL A 51 -4.21 -15.20 -16.56
N ALA A 52 -4.76 -15.77 -15.48
CA ALA A 52 -4.38 -17.09 -15.00
C ALA A 52 -4.68 -18.18 -16.05
N ALA A 53 -5.86 -18.15 -16.66
CA ALA A 53 -6.21 -19.07 -17.75
C ALA A 53 -5.26 -18.92 -18.94
N GLY A 54 -4.99 -17.68 -19.37
CA GLY A 54 -4.03 -17.39 -20.44
C GLY A 54 -2.62 -17.88 -20.13
N ALA A 55 -2.16 -17.74 -18.88
CA ALA A 55 -0.87 -18.25 -18.44
C ALA A 55 -0.80 -19.79 -18.54
N VAL A 56 -1.87 -20.49 -18.13
CA VAL A 56 -1.97 -21.95 -18.28
C VAL A 56 -1.87 -22.35 -19.75
N PHE A 57 -2.65 -21.70 -20.63
CA PHE A 57 -2.58 -21.97 -22.08
C PHE A 57 -1.20 -21.65 -22.67
N ALA A 58 -0.55 -20.58 -22.23
CA ALA A 58 0.80 -20.23 -22.69
C ALA A 58 1.83 -21.29 -22.28
N VAL A 59 1.76 -21.80 -21.04
CA VAL A 59 2.65 -22.88 -20.57
C VAL A 59 2.48 -24.13 -21.44
N PHE A 60 1.24 -24.57 -21.67
CA PHE A 60 0.98 -25.71 -22.55
C PHE A 60 1.39 -25.44 -24.00
N GLY A 61 1.14 -24.23 -24.51
CA GLY A 61 1.55 -23.84 -25.86
C GLY A 61 3.07 -23.89 -26.05
N ILE A 62 3.84 -23.42 -25.07
CA ILE A 62 5.31 -23.52 -25.08
C ILE A 62 5.75 -24.99 -25.04
N TRP A 63 5.12 -25.81 -24.19
CA TRP A 63 5.40 -27.25 -24.12
C TRP A 63 5.19 -27.93 -25.48
N PHE A 64 4.02 -27.74 -26.09
CA PHE A 64 3.73 -28.31 -27.41
C PHE A 64 4.58 -27.73 -28.53
N ALA A 65 4.97 -26.47 -28.46
CA ALA A 65 5.89 -25.87 -29.42
C ALA A 65 7.28 -26.53 -29.34
N MET A 66 7.79 -26.76 -28.14
CA MET A 66 9.06 -27.48 -27.94
C MET A 66 9.01 -28.91 -28.50
N GLU A 67 7.93 -29.65 -28.21
CA GLU A 67 7.67 -30.98 -28.78
C GLU A 67 7.64 -30.92 -30.32
N THR A 68 6.90 -29.97 -30.88
CA THR A 68 6.77 -29.80 -32.33
C THR A 68 8.13 -29.55 -32.98
N ILE A 69 8.96 -28.69 -32.39
CA ILE A 69 10.32 -28.42 -32.87
C ILE A 69 11.18 -29.68 -32.76
N ALA A 70 11.12 -30.41 -31.64
CA ALA A 70 11.90 -31.63 -31.46
C ALA A 70 11.55 -32.69 -32.51
N TRP A 71 10.26 -32.93 -32.75
CA TRP A 71 9.79 -33.83 -33.80
C TRP A 71 10.18 -33.36 -35.19
N ALA A 72 10.06 -32.06 -35.49
CA ALA A 72 10.46 -31.49 -36.77
C ALA A 72 11.98 -31.67 -37.01
N LEU A 73 12.81 -31.44 -35.99
CA LEU A 73 14.25 -31.64 -36.07
C LEU A 73 14.61 -33.11 -36.30
N ASN A 74 13.94 -34.04 -35.62
CA ASN A 74 14.10 -35.47 -35.90
C ASN A 74 13.75 -35.79 -37.35
N ALA A 75 12.61 -35.30 -37.85
CA ALA A 75 12.17 -35.58 -39.21
C ALA A 75 13.14 -35.05 -40.28
N VAL A 76 13.77 -33.90 -40.03
CA VAL A 76 14.69 -33.26 -41.00
C VAL A 76 16.11 -33.81 -40.91
N PHE A 77 16.64 -34.00 -39.70
CA PHE A 77 18.07 -34.30 -39.49
C PHE A 77 18.34 -35.76 -39.16
N VAL A 78 17.33 -36.52 -38.73
CA VAL A 78 17.46 -37.88 -38.23
C VAL A 78 16.59 -38.80 -39.09
N SER A 79 16.93 -38.89 -40.37
CA SER A 79 16.26 -39.76 -41.33
C SER A 79 16.60 -41.24 -41.03
N GLY A 80 15.85 -41.87 -40.12
CA GLY A 80 15.97 -43.28 -39.77
C GLY A 80 15.22 -43.60 -38.47
N ALA A 81 14.37 -44.63 -38.48
CA ALA A 81 13.37 -44.94 -37.46
C ALA A 81 13.88 -45.29 -36.03
N GLY A 82 15.15 -45.02 -35.70
CA GLY A 82 15.78 -45.43 -34.44
C GLY A 82 15.98 -44.33 -33.40
N ASP A 83 16.38 -43.12 -33.80
CA ASP A 83 16.94 -42.12 -32.87
C ASP A 83 16.05 -40.89 -32.69
N LEU A 84 14.77 -41.13 -32.36
CA LEU A 84 13.78 -40.07 -32.10
C LEU A 84 14.12 -39.17 -30.89
N TRP A 85 15.22 -39.41 -30.18
CA TRP A 85 15.63 -38.61 -29.01
C TRP A 85 16.53 -37.43 -29.38
N ILE A 86 17.17 -37.43 -30.55
CA ILE A 86 18.21 -36.42 -30.90
C ILE A 86 17.60 -35.02 -31.04
N GLY A 87 16.48 -34.89 -31.73
CA GLY A 87 15.76 -33.62 -31.88
C GLY A 87 15.33 -33.05 -30.52
N PHE A 88 14.94 -33.91 -29.58
CA PHE A 88 14.62 -33.50 -28.22
C PHE A 88 15.86 -33.00 -27.48
N LEU A 89 17.00 -33.68 -27.58
CA LEU A 89 18.24 -33.19 -26.97
C LEU A 89 18.71 -31.85 -27.56
N ILE A 90 18.51 -31.61 -28.85
CA ILE A 90 18.82 -30.31 -29.45
C ILE A 90 17.96 -29.21 -28.82
N VAL A 91 16.66 -29.44 -28.68
CA VAL A 91 15.75 -28.48 -28.01
C VAL A 91 16.14 -28.30 -26.55
N THR A 92 16.43 -29.37 -25.82
CA THR A 92 16.91 -29.32 -24.42
C THR A 92 18.21 -28.52 -24.30
N GLY A 93 19.17 -28.76 -25.19
CA GLY A 93 20.42 -27.99 -25.24
C GLY A 93 20.19 -26.51 -25.50
N GLY A 94 19.31 -26.19 -26.46
CA GLY A 94 18.90 -24.81 -26.75
C GLY A 94 18.28 -24.12 -25.54
N LEU A 95 17.42 -24.81 -24.78
CA LEU A 95 16.86 -24.29 -23.54
C LEU A 95 17.93 -24.01 -22.47
N PHE A 96 18.90 -24.90 -22.29
CA PHE A 96 19.99 -24.64 -21.34
C PHE A 96 20.83 -23.42 -21.73
N VAL A 97 21.06 -23.22 -23.03
CA VAL A 97 21.74 -22.01 -23.53
C VAL A 97 20.91 -20.75 -23.22
N LEU A 98 19.62 -20.76 -23.52
CA LEU A 98 18.72 -19.63 -23.20
C LEU A 98 18.65 -19.37 -21.70
N ALA A 99 18.55 -20.42 -20.88
CA ALA A 99 18.54 -20.33 -19.43
C ALA A 99 19.85 -19.75 -18.89
N LEU A 100 20.99 -20.14 -19.45
CA LEU A 100 22.29 -19.58 -19.08
C LEU A 100 22.37 -18.09 -19.42
N ILE A 101 21.93 -17.68 -20.61
CA ILE A 101 21.90 -16.26 -21.02
C ILE A 101 20.98 -15.45 -20.10
N ALA A 102 19.76 -15.93 -19.86
CA ALA A 102 18.79 -15.27 -18.99
C ALA A 102 19.31 -15.19 -17.55
N GLY A 103 19.91 -16.27 -17.04
CA GLY A 103 20.53 -16.34 -15.71
C GLY A 103 21.71 -15.38 -15.56
N LEU A 104 22.60 -15.31 -16.56
CA LEU A 104 23.71 -14.35 -16.59
C LEU A 104 23.20 -12.91 -16.63
N PHE A 105 22.18 -12.62 -17.45
CA PHE A 105 21.55 -11.30 -17.52
C PHE A 105 20.93 -10.90 -16.17
N ALA A 106 20.14 -11.79 -15.57
CA ALA A 106 19.54 -11.59 -14.25
C ALA A 106 20.62 -11.40 -13.18
N TRP A 107 21.64 -12.25 -13.14
CA TRP A 107 22.75 -12.14 -12.19
C TRP A 107 23.48 -10.80 -12.31
N ARG A 108 23.73 -10.36 -13.55
CA ARG A 108 24.38 -9.07 -13.79
C ARG A 108 23.50 -7.91 -13.36
N LYS A 109 22.17 -8.01 -13.52
CA LYS A 109 21.23 -6.96 -13.06
C LYS A 109 21.10 -6.93 -11.54
N LEU A 110 21.05 -8.10 -10.88
CA LEU A 110 21.00 -8.20 -9.42
C LEU A 110 22.29 -7.71 -8.77
N ARG A 111 23.45 -7.92 -9.41
CA ARG A 111 24.75 -7.43 -8.92
C ARG A 111 24.90 -5.91 -8.96
N VAL A 112 24.16 -5.20 -9.81
CA VAL A 112 24.22 -3.74 -9.86
C VAL A 112 23.66 -3.11 -8.57
N GLY A 113 22.95 -3.88 -7.74
CA GLY A 113 22.34 -3.39 -6.51
C GLY A 113 21.17 -2.44 -6.80
N ALA A 114 20.21 -2.37 -5.89
CA ALA A 114 19.25 -1.27 -5.95
C ALA A 114 20.02 0.05 -5.70
N PRO A 115 19.79 1.11 -6.49
CA PRO A 115 20.35 2.42 -6.16
C PRO A 115 19.92 2.76 -4.74
N THR A 116 20.89 3.05 -3.87
CA THR A 116 20.62 3.43 -2.49
C THR A 116 19.79 4.72 -2.51
N PRO A 117 18.58 4.75 -1.91
CA PRO A 117 17.72 5.93 -1.93
C PRO A 117 18.24 6.96 -0.92
N THR A 118 19.37 7.59 -1.25
CA THR A 118 20.09 8.54 -0.38
C THR A 118 19.20 9.68 0.09
N MET A 119 18.35 10.23 -0.77
CA MET A 119 17.41 11.30 -0.37
C MET A 119 16.43 10.85 0.71
N ALA A 120 15.82 9.66 0.57
CA ALA A 120 14.89 9.14 1.56
C ALA A 120 15.59 8.79 2.88
N ILE A 121 16.82 8.28 2.79
CA ILE A 121 17.66 8.00 3.97
C ILE A 121 18.01 9.29 4.72
N ASP A 122 18.37 10.34 3.99
CA ASP A 122 18.74 11.64 4.58
C ASP A 122 17.52 12.34 5.20
N GLU A 123 16.35 12.24 4.56
CA GLU A 123 15.10 12.78 5.10
C GLU A 123 14.69 12.04 6.40
N ALA A 124 14.79 10.71 6.41
CA ALA A 124 14.55 9.91 7.61
C ALA A 124 15.52 10.26 8.76
N LYS A 125 16.81 10.52 8.45
CA LYS A 125 17.79 10.98 9.45
C LYS A 125 17.41 12.34 10.04
N ARG A 126 17.00 13.32 9.22
CA ARG A 126 16.57 14.64 9.70
C ARG A 126 15.33 14.57 10.59
N ILE A 127 14.37 13.72 10.24
CA ILE A 127 13.18 13.49 11.09
C ILE A 127 13.61 12.94 12.45
N ARG A 128 14.48 11.92 12.47
CA ARG A 128 15.01 11.35 13.71
C ARG A 128 15.72 12.40 14.57
N GLU A 129 16.58 13.22 13.97
CA GLU A 129 17.28 14.31 14.67
C GLU A 129 16.32 15.34 15.27
N THR A 130 15.27 15.69 14.54
CA THR A 130 14.25 16.66 15.00
C THR A 130 13.48 16.10 16.21
N VAL A 131 13.09 14.82 16.16
CA VAL A 131 12.42 14.15 17.28
C VAL A 131 13.35 14.02 18.48
N SER A 132 14.61 13.62 18.29
CA SER A 132 15.59 13.50 19.38
C SER A 132 15.91 14.85 20.04
N LYS A 133 16.01 15.94 19.26
CA LYS A 133 16.17 17.29 19.82
C LYS A 133 14.95 17.73 20.61
N ALA A 134 13.74 17.47 20.10
CA ALA A 134 12.50 17.78 20.80
C ALA A 134 12.36 16.98 22.12
N GLU A 135 12.88 15.76 22.18
CA GLU A 135 12.91 14.95 23.40
C GLU A 135 13.95 15.46 24.42
N ALA A 136 15.13 15.89 23.94
CA ALA A 136 16.16 16.49 24.79
C ALA A 136 15.71 17.82 25.43
N ASP A 137 15.00 18.67 24.68
CA ASP A 137 14.43 19.92 25.20
C ASP A 137 13.32 19.69 26.24
N ARG A 138 12.55 18.60 26.10
CA ARG A 138 11.55 18.19 27.11
C ARG A 138 12.16 17.69 28.42
N HIS A 139 13.45 17.32 28.41
CA HIS A 139 14.19 16.87 29.58
C HIS A 139 15.04 17.98 30.23
N MET A 140 14.92 19.25 29.80
CA MET A 140 15.48 20.34 30.60
C MET A 140 14.81 20.36 31.98
N PRO A 141 15.59 20.32 33.09
CA PRO A 141 15.01 20.55 34.40
C PRO A 141 14.35 21.92 34.41
N VAL A 142 13.08 21.97 34.82
CA VAL A 142 12.34 23.22 35.03
C VAL A 142 13.26 24.16 35.80
N PRO A 143 13.57 25.37 35.28
CA PRO A 143 14.45 26.28 35.99
C PRO A 143 13.83 26.54 37.36
N ALA A 144 14.57 26.21 38.42
CA ALA A 144 14.11 26.42 39.79
C ALA A 144 13.67 27.89 39.90
N VAL A 145 12.39 28.08 40.23
CA VAL A 145 11.81 29.40 40.49
C VAL A 145 12.74 30.12 41.46
N ARG A 146 13.31 31.25 41.06
CA ARG A 146 14.19 32.03 41.93
C ARG A 146 13.37 32.50 43.12
N GLU A 147 13.65 31.92 44.27
CA GLU A 147 12.94 32.05 45.54
C GLU A 147 13.17 33.44 46.22
N GLY A 148 13.16 34.52 45.44
CA GLY A 148 13.58 35.85 45.91
C GLY A 148 12.73 37.03 45.46
N GLU A 149 11.78 36.87 44.53
CA GLU A 149 10.97 38.01 44.08
C GLU A 149 9.66 38.10 44.90
N GLN A 150 9.76 38.75 46.06
CA GLN A 150 8.60 39.05 46.91
C GLN A 150 7.64 39.98 46.18
N VAL A 151 6.45 39.46 45.86
CA VAL A 151 5.30 40.25 45.39
C VAL A 151 4.81 41.10 46.57
N PRO A 152 4.83 42.45 46.50
CA PRO A 152 4.41 43.28 47.63
C PRO A 152 2.90 43.12 47.89
N ALA A 153 2.55 42.96 49.17
CA ALA A 153 1.18 42.73 49.61
C ALA A 153 0.29 43.97 49.39
N PRO A 154 -0.97 43.79 48.95
CA PRO A 154 -1.90 44.89 48.74
C PRO A 154 -2.32 45.51 50.07
N THR A 155 -2.07 46.81 50.24
CA THR A 155 -2.52 47.59 51.41
C THR A 155 -4.03 47.76 51.37
N ARG A 156 -4.72 47.25 52.41
CA ARG A 156 -6.17 47.40 52.61
C ARG A 156 -6.52 48.87 52.90
N PRO A 157 -7.58 49.44 52.29
CA PRO A 157 -8.03 50.79 52.62
C PRO A 157 -8.73 50.82 53.97
N GLU A 158 -8.33 51.73 54.85
CA GLU A 158 -9.00 52.01 56.12
C GLU A 158 -10.38 52.61 55.88
N ALA A 159 -11.40 52.02 56.51
CA ALA A 159 -12.76 52.52 56.52
C ALA A 159 -12.87 53.66 57.55
N ASN A 160 -13.09 54.88 57.07
CA ASN A 160 -13.34 56.06 57.91
C ASN A 160 -14.83 56.15 58.30
N ARG A 161 -15.10 56.40 59.59
CA ARG A 161 -16.39 56.81 60.16
C ARG A 161 -16.31 58.27 60.55
#